data_AF-A0AAV4EY20-F1
#
_entry.id   AF-A0AAV4EY20-F1
#
_cell.length_a   1.000
_cell.length_b   1.000
_cell.length_c   1.000
_cell.angle_alpha   90.00
_cell.angle_beta   90.00
_cell.angle_gamma   90.00
#
_symmetry.space_group_name_H-M   'P 1'
#
loop_
_entity.id
_entity.type
_entity.pdbx_description
1 polymer ?
#
loop_
_entity_poly.entity_id
_entity_poly.type
_entity_poly.pdbx_seq_one_letter_code
_entity_poly.pdbx_strand_id
1 'polypeptide(L)'
;MYLILLAPWFGGEHSAHRPMMLGMKDLEEEERRRQEEEEEERRRMEEEEAERIKAEEESKKKKGGKRKGLGGLSAEKKKLLKKLIMQKAAEDLRNEAMQKAAEKEKYINDRVPILKTEGLGQSELEKLVKDLHSKVSVLEEEVYDWEVKIRKQDFEINELTLKVNDTKGKFMKPVLRKVNKTESKLKKIGQQTKESTDFRGNLKSTGQNKYALDEEEHPEKNNPHWRDDTK
;
A
#
# COMPACT_ATOMS: atom_id res chain seq x y z
N MET A 1 -77.26 83.01 18.03
CA MET A 1 -77.10 83.92 16.87
C MET A 1 -75.61 84.14 16.69
N TYR A 2 -74.92 83.55 15.72
CA TYR A 2 -75.15 83.56 14.28
C TYR A 2 -74.77 82.20 13.64
N LEU A 3 -75.62 81.71 12.73
CA LEU A 3 -75.30 80.71 11.71
C LEU A 3 -74.91 81.46 10.44
N ILE A 4 -73.82 81.08 9.77
CA ILE A 4 -73.70 81.18 8.30
C ILE A 4 -72.97 79.94 7.77
N LEU A 5 -73.68 79.24 6.89
CA LEU A 5 -73.29 78.09 6.07
C LEU A 5 -72.44 78.52 4.87
N LEU A 6 -71.54 77.64 4.39
CA LEU A 6 -71.24 77.49 2.95
C LEU A 6 -70.47 76.18 2.69
N ALA A 7 -71.09 75.27 1.92
CA ALA A 7 -70.47 74.11 1.26
C ALA A 7 -69.84 74.55 -0.08
N PRO A 8 -68.99 73.70 -0.72
CA PRO A 8 -69.44 72.98 -1.95
C PRO A 8 -68.88 71.52 -2.05
N TRP A 9 -69.60 70.53 -2.62
CA TRP A 9 -69.64 70.13 -4.06
C TRP A 9 -68.29 69.49 -4.53
N PHE A 10 -68.13 68.32 -5.16
CA PHE A 10 -68.94 67.60 -6.17
C PHE A 10 -68.32 66.21 -6.50
N GLY A 11 -69.13 65.30 -7.10
CA GLY A 11 -68.71 64.16 -7.95
C GLY A 11 -68.75 62.77 -7.27
N GLY A 12 -69.42 61.72 -7.76
CA GLY A 12 -70.00 61.41 -9.06
C GLY A 12 -69.57 59.99 -9.54
N GLU A 13 -70.42 58.99 -9.26
CA GLU A 13 -70.89 57.96 -10.22
C GLU A 13 -69.92 56.92 -10.86
N HIS A 14 -70.10 55.63 -10.56
CA HIS A 14 -70.47 54.55 -11.52
C HIS A 14 -70.32 53.12 -10.93
N SER A 15 -71.33 52.29 -11.23
CA SER A 15 -71.42 50.86 -10.97
C SER A 15 -70.88 50.06 -12.15
N ALA A 16 -70.08 49.00 -11.93
CA ALA A 16 -70.13 47.73 -12.66
C ALA A 16 -69.04 46.72 -12.23
N HIS A 17 -69.44 45.45 -12.15
CA HIS A 17 -68.67 44.21 -12.38
C HIS A 17 -67.39 43.91 -11.56
N ARG A 18 -67.45 42.86 -10.74
CA ARG A 18 -66.24 42.13 -10.27
C ARG A 18 -65.97 40.91 -11.16
N PRO A 19 -64.75 40.76 -11.74
CA PRO A 19 -64.34 39.59 -12.51
C PRO A 19 -63.51 38.61 -11.67
N MET A 20 -63.46 37.33 -12.10
CA MET A 20 -62.59 36.27 -11.58
C MET A 20 -61.09 36.57 -11.81
N MET A 21 -60.52 37.53 -11.08
CA MET A 21 -59.08 37.89 -11.11
C MET A 21 -58.46 37.97 -9.70
N LEU A 22 -59.11 37.38 -8.69
CA LEU A 22 -58.56 37.32 -7.34
C LEU A 22 -57.74 36.04 -7.08
N GLY A 23 -58.09 34.88 -7.66
CA GLY A 23 -57.42 33.60 -7.35
C GLY A 23 -56.07 33.34 -8.02
N MET A 24 -55.67 34.12 -9.04
CA MET A 24 -54.36 33.94 -9.72
C MET A 24 -53.21 34.65 -9.01
N LYS A 25 -53.49 35.80 -8.36
CA LYS A 25 -52.46 36.54 -7.60
C LYS A 25 -52.09 35.82 -6.31
N ASP A 26 -53.07 35.19 -5.67
CA ASP A 26 -52.84 34.40 -4.45
C ASP A 26 -51.99 33.14 -4.75
N LEU A 27 -52.16 32.53 -5.93
CA LEU A 27 -51.35 31.39 -6.40
C LEU A 27 -49.91 31.80 -6.75
N GLU A 28 -49.71 32.93 -7.44
CA GLU A 28 -48.36 33.46 -7.73
C GLU A 28 -47.61 33.85 -6.44
N GLU A 29 -48.31 34.40 -5.46
CA GLU A 29 -47.71 34.75 -4.16
C GLU A 29 -47.39 33.52 -3.31
N GLU A 30 -48.20 32.46 -3.40
CA GLU A 30 -47.93 31.17 -2.77
C GLU A 30 -46.76 30.43 -3.44
N GLU A 31 -46.62 30.49 -4.77
CA GLU A 31 -45.45 29.97 -5.49
C GLU A 31 -44.17 30.74 -5.15
N ARG A 32 -44.25 32.07 -5.00
CA ARG A 32 -43.11 32.91 -4.59
C ARG A 32 -42.65 32.58 -3.17
N ARG A 33 -43.58 32.37 -2.24
CA ARG A 33 -43.28 31.89 -0.89
C ARG A 33 -42.66 30.50 -0.89
N ARG A 34 -43.15 29.57 -1.74
CA ARG A 34 -42.55 28.24 -1.87
C ARG A 34 -41.13 28.31 -2.45
N GLN A 35 -40.88 29.18 -3.42
CA GLN A 35 -39.53 29.40 -3.97
C GLN A 35 -38.58 30.01 -2.94
N GLU A 36 -39.04 30.98 -2.16
CA GLU A 36 -38.26 31.58 -1.06
C GLU A 36 -37.95 30.54 0.04
N GLU A 37 -38.92 29.69 0.40
CA GLU A 37 -38.74 28.59 1.36
C GLU A 37 -37.74 27.53 0.83
N GLU A 38 -37.80 27.16 -0.47
CA GLU A 38 -36.86 26.23 -1.12
C GLU A 38 -35.44 26.81 -1.23
N GLU A 39 -35.31 28.12 -1.49
CA GLU A 39 -34.01 28.81 -1.56
C GLU A 39 -33.38 28.92 -0.17
N GLU A 40 -34.18 29.18 0.88
CA GLU A 40 -33.71 29.18 2.26
C GLU A 40 -33.27 27.77 2.70
N GLU A 41 -34.00 26.72 2.31
CA GLU A 41 -33.64 25.33 2.59
C GLU A 41 -32.35 24.92 1.87
N ARG A 42 -32.16 25.34 0.61
CA ARG A 42 -30.90 25.16 -0.12
C ARG A 42 -29.74 25.87 0.56
N ARG A 43 -29.94 27.09 1.04
CA ARG A 43 -28.90 27.87 1.72
C ARG A 43 -28.49 27.22 3.04
N ARG A 44 -29.46 26.67 3.80
CA ARG A 44 -29.19 25.90 5.02
C ARG A 44 -28.39 24.63 4.73
N MET A 45 -28.72 23.90 3.67
CA MET A 45 -27.95 22.70 3.28
C MET A 45 -26.53 23.05 2.82
N GLU A 46 -26.34 24.16 2.08
CA GLU A 46 -25.01 24.61 1.66
C GLU A 46 -24.15 25.08 2.84
N GLU A 47 -24.74 25.76 3.82
CA GLU A 47 -24.08 26.14 5.07
C GLU A 47 -23.67 24.91 5.89
N GLU A 48 -24.54 23.91 6.02
CA GLU A 48 -24.24 22.64 6.71
C GLU A 48 -23.13 21.86 5.98
N GLU A 49 -23.16 21.79 4.65
CA GLU A 49 -22.11 21.13 3.86
C GLU A 49 -20.76 21.85 4.01
N ALA A 50 -20.76 23.18 3.98
CA ALA A 50 -19.57 23.99 4.20
C ALA A 50 -18.98 23.80 5.61
N GLU A 51 -19.82 23.68 6.65
CA GLU A 51 -19.37 23.34 7.99
C GLU A 51 -18.76 21.94 8.07
N ARG A 52 -19.37 20.94 7.42
CA ARG A 52 -18.80 19.59 7.34
C ARG A 52 -17.45 19.56 6.64
N ILE A 53 -17.28 20.31 5.54
CA ILE A 53 -16.01 20.42 4.82
C ILE A 53 -14.95 21.09 5.71
N LYS A 54 -15.29 22.18 6.40
CA LYS A 54 -14.38 22.86 7.35
C LYS A 54 -13.97 21.95 8.50
N ALA A 55 -14.92 21.23 9.10
CA ALA A 55 -14.65 20.27 10.17
C ALA A 55 -13.75 19.11 9.68
N GLU A 56 -13.96 18.62 8.45
CA GLU A 56 -13.10 17.62 7.84
C GLU A 56 -11.68 18.17 7.61
N GLU A 57 -11.54 19.39 7.09
CA GLU A 57 -10.24 20.04 6.86
C GLU A 57 -9.49 20.30 8.18
N GLU A 58 -10.19 20.72 9.23
CA GLU A 58 -9.63 20.93 10.56
C GLU A 58 -9.22 19.60 11.21
N SER A 59 -10.00 18.54 11.03
CA SER A 59 -9.65 17.18 11.47
C SER A 59 -8.40 16.66 10.75
N LYS A 60 -8.23 16.97 9.45
CA LYS A 60 -7.03 16.64 8.66
C LYS A 60 -5.82 17.44 9.13
N LYS A 61 -5.97 18.73 9.45
CA LYS A 61 -4.91 19.57 10.03
C LYS A 61 -4.47 19.06 11.40
N LYS A 62 -5.40 18.68 12.28
CA LYS A 62 -5.10 18.08 13.59
C LYS A 62 -4.40 16.71 13.48
N LYS A 63 -4.78 15.88 12.49
CA LYS A 63 -4.10 14.60 12.18
C LYS A 63 -2.73 14.77 11.50
N GLY A 64 -2.45 15.96 10.94
CA GLY A 64 -1.15 16.36 10.38
C GLY A 64 -0.11 16.77 11.42
N GLY A 65 -0.46 16.74 12.72
CA GLY A 65 0.49 16.86 13.82
C GLY A 65 1.57 15.79 13.69
N LYS A 66 2.75 16.22 13.25
CA LYS A 66 4.02 15.48 13.15
C LYS A 66 4.08 14.48 14.31
N ARG A 67 3.73 13.22 14.07
CA ARG A 67 3.86 12.15 15.09
C ARG A 67 5.32 12.20 15.53
N LYS A 68 5.58 12.63 16.77
CA LYS A 68 6.88 12.52 17.43
C LYS A 68 7.12 11.02 17.71
N GLY A 69 7.23 10.22 16.65
CA GLY A 69 7.54 8.81 16.66
C GLY A 69 9.01 8.60 16.35
N LEU A 70 9.70 7.95 17.29
CA LEU A 70 11.15 7.74 17.41
C LEU A 70 11.95 9.05 17.34
N GLY A 71 12.30 9.52 18.54
CA GLY A 71 12.82 10.84 18.87
C GLY A 71 13.91 11.35 17.95
N GLY A 72 13.81 12.64 17.61
CA GLY A 72 14.91 13.56 17.24
C GLY A 72 15.87 13.19 16.10
N LEU A 73 15.83 11.99 15.54
CA LEU A 73 16.78 11.52 14.55
C LEU A 73 16.54 12.25 13.23
N SER A 74 17.63 12.76 12.64
CA SER A 74 17.63 13.30 11.29
C SER A 74 17.01 12.30 10.30
N ALA A 75 16.27 12.81 9.32
CA ALA A 75 15.62 11.99 8.29
C ALA A 75 16.61 11.04 7.58
N GLU A 76 17.85 11.48 7.42
CA GLU A 76 18.94 10.70 6.84
C GLU A 76 19.31 9.48 7.69
N LYS A 77 19.44 9.66 9.01
CA LYS A 77 19.72 8.57 9.96
C LYS A 77 18.56 7.57 10.03
N LYS A 78 17.30 8.03 9.94
CA LYS A 78 16.12 7.15 9.85
C LYS A 78 16.14 6.30 8.58
N LYS A 79 16.52 6.89 7.44
CA LYS A 79 16.63 6.16 6.16
C LYS A 79 17.76 5.11 6.20
N LEU A 80 18.93 5.48 6.74
CA LEU A 80 20.04 4.54 6.91
C LEU A 80 19.65 3.38 7.82
N LEU A 81 19.02 3.68 8.95
CA LEU A 81 18.58 2.65 9.90
C LEU A 81 17.56 1.70 9.25
N LYS A 82 16.59 2.21 8.48
CA LYS A 82 15.65 1.36 7.73
C LYS A 82 16.38 0.44 6.75
N LYS A 83 17.38 0.94 6.04
CA LYS A 83 18.21 0.14 5.12
C LYS A 83 18.92 -0.98 5.88
N LEU A 84 19.56 -0.67 7.00
CA LEU A 84 20.27 -1.65 7.83
C LEU A 84 19.31 -2.72 8.40
N ILE A 85 18.13 -2.33 8.86
CA ILE A 85 17.11 -3.26 9.34
C ILE A 85 16.65 -4.20 8.21
N MET A 86 16.40 -3.67 7.01
CA MET A 86 16.01 -4.50 5.87
C MET A 86 17.14 -5.43 5.41
N GLN A 87 18.40 -4.96 5.43
CA GLN A 87 19.56 -5.78 5.11
C GLN A 87 19.72 -6.92 6.11
N LYS A 88 19.65 -6.61 7.42
CA LYS A 88 19.71 -7.62 8.47
C LYS A 88 18.54 -8.61 8.38
N ALA A 89 17.31 -8.14 8.16
CA ALA A 89 16.16 -9.03 8.00
C ALA A 89 16.31 -9.97 6.78
N ALA A 90 16.94 -9.50 5.69
CA ALA A 90 17.23 -10.34 4.53
C ALA A 90 18.36 -11.35 4.82
N GLU A 91 19.36 -10.98 5.60
CA GLU A 91 20.41 -11.87 6.10
C GLU A 91 19.80 -12.97 6.98
N ASP A 92 19.01 -12.57 7.98
CA ASP A 92 18.36 -13.46 8.94
C ASP A 92 17.43 -14.45 8.22
N LEU A 93 16.66 -14.00 7.23
CA LEU A 93 15.80 -14.87 6.41
C LEU A 93 16.60 -15.92 5.62
N ARG A 94 17.79 -15.56 5.10
CA ARG A 94 18.67 -16.52 4.40
C ARG A 94 19.28 -17.52 5.38
N ASN A 95 19.72 -17.05 6.54
CA ASN A 95 20.30 -17.90 7.58
C ASN A 95 19.26 -18.89 8.13
N GLU A 96 18.02 -18.44 8.38
CA GLU A 96 16.92 -19.31 8.80
C GLU A 96 16.62 -20.38 7.73
N ALA A 97 16.58 -19.99 6.45
CA ALA A 97 16.37 -20.94 5.36
C ALA A 97 17.50 -22.00 5.29
N MET A 98 18.75 -21.59 5.48
CA MET A 98 19.90 -22.50 5.51
C MET A 98 19.85 -23.43 6.72
N GLN A 99 19.53 -22.91 7.90
CA GLN A 99 19.38 -23.71 9.13
C GLN A 99 18.25 -24.73 8.99
N LYS A 100 17.10 -24.31 8.46
CA LYS A 100 15.96 -25.20 8.21
C LYS A 100 16.29 -26.29 7.18
N ALA A 101 17.08 -25.98 6.16
CA ALA A 101 17.55 -26.97 5.20
C ALA A 101 18.51 -27.98 5.84
N ALA A 102 19.46 -27.52 6.66
CA ALA A 102 20.38 -28.38 7.39
C ALA A 102 19.66 -29.27 8.43
N GLU A 103 18.68 -28.72 9.15
CA GLU A 103 17.86 -29.49 10.08
C GLU A 103 17.02 -30.54 9.36
N LYS A 104 16.44 -30.19 8.19
CA LYS A 104 15.73 -31.16 7.34
C LYS A 104 16.67 -32.29 6.89
N GLU A 105 17.88 -31.97 6.45
CA GLU A 105 18.86 -32.98 6.04
C GLU A 105 19.25 -33.89 7.20
N LYS A 106 19.51 -33.32 8.38
CA LYS A 106 19.79 -34.08 9.60
C LYS A 106 18.63 -35.00 9.96
N TYR A 107 17.40 -34.50 9.95
CA TYR A 107 16.20 -35.29 10.24
C TYR A 107 16.02 -36.44 9.26
N ILE A 108 16.27 -36.22 7.96
CA ILE A 108 16.20 -37.27 6.94
C ILE A 108 17.28 -38.32 7.18
N ASN A 109 18.53 -37.92 7.46
CA ASN A 109 19.62 -38.85 7.72
C ASN A 109 19.39 -39.70 8.97
N ASP A 110 18.77 -39.12 10.02
CA ASP A 110 18.43 -39.84 11.24
C ASP A 110 17.26 -40.82 11.03
N ARG A 111 16.25 -40.46 10.23
CA ARG A 111 15.06 -41.29 9.98
C ARG A 111 15.28 -42.36 8.91
N VAL A 112 16.08 -42.05 7.89
CA VAL A 112 16.35 -42.91 6.74
C VAL A 112 17.86 -43.14 6.64
N PRO A 113 18.41 -44.09 7.41
CA PRO A 113 19.82 -44.42 7.31
C PRO A 113 20.13 -45.00 5.92
N ILE A 114 21.36 -44.80 5.47
CA ILE A 114 21.84 -45.34 4.19
C ILE A 114 21.68 -46.86 4.20
N LEU A 115 20.97 -47.39 3.20
CA LEU A 115 20.74 -48.82 3.05
C LEU A 115 22.07 -49.51 2.75
N LYS A 116 22.45 -50.45 3.62
CA LYS A 116 23.62 -51.32 3.42
C LYS A 116 23.12 -52.67 2.94
N THR A 117 23.36 -52.99 1.67
CA THR A 117 22.99 -54.27 1.06
C THR A 117 24.18 -55.21 0.86
N GLU A 118 25.40 -54.70 1.04
CA GLU A 118 26.63 -55.47 0.90
C GLU A 118 26.76 -56.53 1.99
N GLY A 119 26.96 -57.79 1.59
CA GLY A 119 27.20 -58.91 2.50
C GLY A 119 25.96 -59.58 3.11
N LEU A 120 24.73 -59.17 2.72
CA LEU A 120 23.51 -59.84 3.17
C LEU A 120 23.21 -61.10 2.34
N GLY A 121 22.76 -62.16 3.01
CA GLY A 121 22.26 -63.37 2.35
C GLY A 121 20.86 -63.18 1.75
N GLN A 122 20.44 -64.08 0.85
CA GLN A 122 19.13 -63.99 0.17
C GLN A 122 17.94 -63.85 1.13
N SER A 123 17.90 -64.65 2.20
CA SER A 123 16.79 -64.60 3.17
C SER A 123 16.75 -63.28 3.95
N GLU A 124 17.90 -62.68 4.24
CA GLU A 124 17.98 -61.40 4.96
C GLU A 124 17.55 -60.25 4.05
N LEU A 125 17.92 -60.32 2.77
CA LEU A 125 17.50 -59.36 1.76
C LEU A 125 15.98 -59.38 1.55
N GLU A 126 15.37 -60.56 1.48
CA GLU A 126 13.91 -60.70 1.40
C GLU A 126 13.17 -60.12 2.61
N LYS A 127 13.72 -60.29 3.82
CA LYS A 127 13.16 -59.68 5.04
C LYS A 127 13.28 -58.16 4.99
N LEU A 128 14.45 -57.63 4.61
CA LEU A 128 14.67 -56.19 4.50
C LEU A 128 13.68 -55.53 3.52
N VAL A 129 13.43 -56.15 2.36
CA VAL A 129 12.48 -55.64 1.37
C VAL A 129 11.05 -55.61 1.94
N LYS A 130 10.62 -56.66 2.64
CA LYS A 130 9.29 -56.71 3.28
C LYS A 130 9.15 -55.64 4.37
N ASP A 131 10.18 -55.44 5.18
CA ASP A 131 10.19 -54.43 6.23
C ASP A 131 10.15 -53.01 5.66
N LEU A 132 10.92 -52.73 4.60
CA LEU A 132 10.88 -51.45 3.89
C LEU A 132 9.51 -51.18 3.27
N HIS A 133 8.92 -52.19 2.63
CA HIS A 133 7.58 -52.06 2.06
C HIS A 133 6.53 -51.72 3.12
N SER A 134 6.54 -52.42 4.26
CA SER A 134 5.65 -52.13 5.39
C SER A 134 5.82 -50.70 5.92
N LYS A 135 7.08 -50.25 6.07
CA LYS A 135 7.38 -48.87 6.49
C LYS A 135 6.86 -47.83 5.49
N VAL A 136 7.02 -48.06 4.19
CA VAL A 136 6.51 -47.16 3.15
C VAL A 136 4.99 -47.04 3.24
N SER A 137 4.26 -48.14 3.41
CA SER A 137 2.80 -48.11 3.53
C SER A 137 2.33 -47.24 4.72
N VAL A 138 3.00 -47.33 5.87
CA VAL A 138 2.68 -46.48 7.04
C VAL A 138 3.04 -45.01 6.77
N LEU A 139 4.20 -44.74 6.18
CA LEU A 139 4.62 -43.37 5.86
C LEU A 139 3.70 -42.70 4.84
N GLU A 140 3.16 -43.44 3.87
CA GLU A 140 2.19 -42.92 2.90
C GLU A 140 0.89 -42.48 3.57
N GLU A 141 0.40 -43.23 4.55
CA GLU A 141 -0.74 -42.84 5.38
C GLU A 141 -0.45 -41.55 6.18
N GLU A 142 0.72 -41.47 6.82
CA GLU A 142 1.14 -40.27 7.55
C GLU A 142 1.25 -39.03 6.63
N VAL A 143 1.79 -39.20 5.42
CA VAL A 143 1.88 -38.12 4.43
C VAL A 143 0.48 -37.63 4.05
N TYR A 144 -0.44 -38.55 3.78
CA TYR A 144 -1.82 -38.20 3.45
C TYR A 144 -2.49 -37.38 4.57
N ASP A 145 -2.33 -37.81 5.83
CA ASP A 145 -2.84 -37.10 6.99
C ASP A 145 -2.30 -35.67 7.10
N TRP A 146 -0.99 -35.48 6.87
CA TRP A 146 -0.36 -34.17 6.86
C TRP A 146 -0.87 -33.30 5.71
N GLU A 147 -1.01 -33.84 4.50
CA GLU A 147 -1.52 -33.09 3.37
C GLU A 147 -2.96 -32.61 3.61
N VAL A 148 -3.82 -33.45 4.18
CA VAL A 148 -5.20 -33.06 4.53
C VAL A 148 -5.21 -31.94 5.57
N LYS A 149 -4.34 -32.01 6.58
CA LYS A 149 -4.18 -30.93 7.58
C LYS A 149 -3.71 -29.63 6.95
N ILE A 150 -2.70 -29.67 6.08
CA ILE A 150 -2.18 -28.50 5.36
C ILE A 150 -3.28 -27.88 4.48
N ARG A 151 -4.02 -28.70 3.72
CA ARG A 151 -5.14 -28.20 2.88
C ARG A 151 -6.18 -27.47 3.73
N LYS A 152 -6.56 -28.02 4.89
CA LYS A 152 -7.51 -27.36 5.80
C LYS A 152 -6.98 -26.01 6.30
N GLN A 153 -5.70 -25.95 6.68
CA GLN A 153 -5.05 -24.71 7.11
C GLN A 153 -4.98 -23.68 5.97
N ASP A 154 -4.68 -24.10 4.74
CA ASP A 154 -4.67 -23.21 3.57
C ASP A 154 -6.06 -22.60 3.30
N PHE A 155 -7.12 -23.41 3.42
CA PHE A 155 -8.50 -22.90 3.33
C PHE A 155 -8.78 -21.86 4.42
N GLU A 156 -8.42 -22.14 5.67
CA GLU A 156 -8.60 -21.21 6.78
C GLU A 156 -7.82 -19.89 6.57
N ILE A 157 -6.56 -19.97 6.14
CA ILE A 157 -5.73 -18.80 5.81
C ILE A 157 -6.39 -17.97 4.70
N ASN A 158 -6.91 -18.63 3.66
CA ASN A 158 -7.59 -17.94 2.56
C ASN A 158 -8.88 -17.25 3.05
N GLU A 159 -9.70 -17.93 3.84
CA GLU A 159 -10.90 -17.31 4.43
C GLU A 159 -10.56 -16.11 5.32
N LEU A 160 -9.55 -16.24 6.17
CA LEU A 160 -9.08 -15.14 7.03
C LEU A 160 -8.52 -13.98 6.20
N THR A 161 -7.80 -14.28 5.11
CA THR A 161 -7.27 -13.26 4.19
C THR A 161 -8.41 -12.50 3.51
N LEU A 162 -9.46 -13.18 3.08
CA LEU A 162 -10.66 -12.54 2.53
C LEU A 162 -11.34 -11.63 3.56
N LYS A 163 -11.57 -12.12 4.79
CA LYS A 163 -12.15 -11.32 5.89
C LYS A 163 -11.31 -10.08 6.20
N VAL A 164 -9.97 -10.21 6.23
CA VAL A 164 -9.06 -9.07 6.44
C VAL A 164 -9.14 -8.05 5.30
N ASN A 165 -9.34 -8.50 4.07
CA ASN A 165 -9.49 -7.60 2.92
C ASN A 165 -10.84 -6.87 2.92
N ASP A 166 -11.92 -7.55 3.27
CA ASP A 166 -13.26 -6.93 3.35
C ASP A 166 -13.33 -5.91 4.49
N THR A 167 -12.72 -6.23 5.65
CA THR A 167 -12.62 -5.28 6.79
C THR A 167 -11.73 -4.08 6.50
N LYS A 168 -10.65 -4.25 5.73
CA LYS A 168 -9.80 -3.13 5.25
C LYS A 168 -10.47 -2.32 4.15
N GLY A 169 -11.63 -2.76 3.65
CA GLY A 169 -12.35 -2.17 2.54
C GLY A 169 -11.79 -2.60 1.19
N LYS A 170 -12.58 -3.39 0.44
CA LYS A 170 -12.28 -3.83 -0.95
C LYS A 170 -11.97 -2.67 -1.90
N PHE A 171 -12.40 -1.45 -1.55
CA PHE A 171 -12.21 -0.24 -2.33
C PHE A 171 -11.43 0.82 -1.53
N MET A 172 -10.20 0.51 -1.11
CA MET A 172 -9.23 1.58 -0.88
C MET A 172 -8.97 2.25 -2.23
N LYS A 173 -9.64 3.39 -2.48
CA LYS A 173 -9.49 4.17 -3.72
C LYS A 173 -7.99 4.34 -3.98
N PRO A 174 -7.42 3.67 -5.01
CA PRO A 174 -5.99 3.75 -5.26
C PRO A 174 -5.69 5.22 -5.54
N VAL A 175 -4.76 5.81 -4.78
CA VAL A 175 -4.36 7.19 -5.01
C VAL A 175 -3.72 7.26 -6.38
N LEU A 176 -4.45 7.78 -7.37
CA LEU A 176 -3.99 7.93 -8.73
C LEU A 176 -2.80 8.89 -8.74
N ARG A 177 -1.58 8.35 -8.75
CA ARG A 177 -0.37 9.13 -8.99
C ARG A 177 -0.23 9.36 -10.48
N LYS A 178 0.09 10.59 -10.89
CA LYS A 178 0.42 10.93 -12.28
C LYS A 178 1.68 10.16 -12.68
N VAL A 179 1.50 8.98 -13.25
CA VAL A 179 2.57 8.15 -13.80
C VAL A 179 2.89 8.64 -15.20
N ASN A 180 4.13 9.08 -15.43
CA ASN A 180 4.55 9.49 -16.77
C ASN A 180 4.80 8.22 -17.61
N LYS A 181 4.03 8.04 -18.70
CA LYS A 181 4.07 6.83 -19.57
C LYS A 181 5.45 6.52 -20.16
N THR A 182 6.36 7.49 -20.18
CA THR A 182 7.74 7.37 -20.70
C THR A 182 8.72 6.71 -19.73
N GLU A 183 8.54 6.79 -18.41
CA GLU A 183 9.49 6.22 -17.44
C GLU A 183 9.55 4.68 -17.53
N SER A 184 8.38 4.04 -17.64
CA SER A 184 8.28 2.58 -17.77
C SER A 184 8.81 2.07 -19.11
N LYS A 185 8.71 2.87 -20.18
CA LYS A 185 9.27 2.54 -21.51
C LYS A 185 10.79 2.69 -21.53
N LEU A 186 11.33 3.70 -20.84
CA LEU A 186 12.77 3.86 -20.66
C LEU A 186 13.38 2.72 -19.84
N LYS A 187 12.69 2.21 -18.80
CA LYS A 187 13.14 1.01 -18.07
C LYS A 187 13.19 -0.24 -18.95
N LYS A 188 12.25 -0.41 -19.88
CA LYS A 188 12.23 -1.57 -20.78
C LYS A 188 13.37 -1.52 -21.82
N ILE A 189 13.75 -0.31 -22.26
CA ILE A 189 14.91 -0.09 -23.14
C ILE A 189 16.22 -0.26 -22.34
N GLY A 190 16.28 0.24 -21.10
CA GLY A 190 17.43 0.09 -20.21
C GLY A 190 17.66 -1.32 -19.64
N GLN A 191 16.70 -2.25 -19.80
CA GLN A 191 16.88 -3.65 -19.39
C GLN A 191 17.51 -4.52 -20.51
N GLN A 192 17.49 -4.06 -21.77
CA GLN A 192 18.19 -4.71 -22.88
C GLN A 192 19.69 -4.37 -22.91
N THR A 193 20.07 -3.18 -22.46
CA THR A 193 21.47 -2.84 -22.16
C THR A 193 21.80 -3.32 -20.76
N LYS A 194 22.62 -4.38 -20.64
CA LYS A 194 23.21 -4.84 -19.36
C LYS A 194 24.27 -3.87 -18.81
N GLU A 195 24.05 -2.58 -18.97
CA GLU A 195 24.82 -1.54 -18.31
C GLU A 195 23.94 -1.13 -17.14
N SER A 196 24.41 -1.38 -15.91
CA SER A 196 23.62 -1.16 -14.71
C SER A 196 22.96 0.22 -14.80
N THR A 197 21.63 0.27 -14.73
CA THR A 197 20.86 1.51 -14.54
C THR A 197 21.09 2.09 -13.13
N ASP A 198 22.28 1.88 -12.58
CA ASP A 198 22.77 2.54 -11.41
C ASP A 198 23.34 3.88 -11.85
N PHE A 199 22.90 4.94 -11.19
CA PHE A 199 23.46 6.29 -11.33
C PHE A 199 25.00 6.32 -11.21
N ARG A 200 25.59 5.29 -10.60
CA ARG A 200 27.04 5.11 -10.45
C ARG A 200 27.76 4.68 -11.74
N GLY A 201 27.10 3.95 -12.63
CA GLY A 201 27.71 3.49 -13.89
C GLY A 201 28.00 4.63 -14.86
N ASN A 202 27.19 5.70 -14.81
CA ASN A 202 27.35 6.88 -15.65
C ASN A 202 28.33 7.92 -15.07
N LEU A 203 28.93 7.66 -13.90
CA LEU A 203 29.97 8.50 -13.32
C LEU A 203 31.34 7.87 -13.60
N LYS A 204 32.28 8.68 -14.10
CA LYS A 204 33.70 8.31 -14.15
C LYS A 204 34.20 8.09 -12.72
N SER A 205 34.45 6.83 -12.32
CA SER A 205 35.07 6.52 -11.03
C SER A 205 36.52 7.00 -11.04
N THR A 206 36.94 7.75 -10.03
CA THR A 206 38.33 8.23 -9.88
C THR A 206 39.26 7.19 -9.25
N GLY A 207 38.85 5.92 -9.18
CA GLY A 207 39.65 4.81 -8.65
C GLY A 207 39.92 4.83 -7.15
N GLN A 208 39.68 5.94 -6.45
CA GLN A 208 39.95 6.06 -5.00
C GLN A 208 38.68 5.84 -4.18
N ASN A 209 38.56 4.65 -3.59
CA ASN A 209 37.51 4.34 -2.63
C ASN A 209 38.01 4.64 -1.20
N LYS A 210 37.89 5.90 -0.76
CA LYS A 210 38.37 6.39 0.55
C LYS A 210 37.64 5.76 1.77
N TYR A 211 36.76 4.80 1.56
CA TYR A 211 35.96 4.12 2.59
C TYR A 211 35.91 2.59 2.41
N ALA A 212 36.74 2.02 1.53
CA ALA A 212 36.94 0.57 1.50
C ALA A 212 37.81 0.18 2.69
N LEU A 213 37.37 -0.83 3.45
CA LEU A 213 37.98 -1.26 4.72
C LEU A 213 39.01 -2.38 4.52
N ASP A 214 39.54 -2.54 3.30
CA ASP A 214 40.64 -3.45 2.96
C ASP A 214 41.79 -2.63 2.38
N GLU A 215 42.70 -2.19 3.24
CA GLU A 215 44.02 -1.71 2.85
C GLU A 215 44.95 -2.92 2.72
N GLU A 216 44.95 -3.58 1.57
CA GLU A 216 46.17 -4.22 1.08
C GLU A 216 46.98 -3.17 0.33
N GLU A 217 47.95 -2.59 1.05
CA GLU A 217 48.90 -1.62 0.57
C GLU A 217 49.81 -2.28 -0.49
N HIS A 218 49.42 -2.21 -1.76
CA HIS A 218 50.32 -2.47 -2.87
C HIS A 218 51.16 -1.21 -3.13
N PRO A 219 52.49 -1.22 -2.88
CA PRO A 219 53.35 -0.11 -3.26
C PRO A 219 53.58 -0.14 -4.77
N GLU A 220 52.63 0.40 -5.54
CA GLU A 220 52.86 0.64 -6.96
C GLU A 220 53.86 1.80 -7.09
N LYS A 221 55.06 1.41 -7.54
CA LYS A 221 56.17 2.28 -7.90
C LYS A 221 55.68 3.32 -8.90
N ASN A 222 55.41 4.51 -8.41
CA ASN A 222 55.00 5.66 -9.19
C ASN A 222 56.21 6.27 -9.92
N ASN A 223 56.82 5.47 -10.79
CA ASN A 223 57.94 5.89 -11.61
C ASN A 223 57.52 5.78 -13.08
N PRO A 224 57.31 6.91 -13.77
CA PRO A 224 56.93 6.90 -15.17
C PRO A 224 57.95 6.16 -16.05
N HIS A 225 57.47 5.38 -17.03
CA HIS A 225 58.28 4.45 -17.84
C HIS A 225 59.48 5.09 -18.56
N TRP A 226 59.47 6.41 -18.79
CA TRP A 226 60.54 7.14 -19.49
C TRP A 226 61.76 7.41 -18.59
N ARG A 227 61.67 7.14 -17.28
CA ARG A 227 62.77 7.34 -16.35
C ARG A 227 63.85 6.26 -16.45
N ASP A 228 63.53 5.13 -17.08
CA ASP A 228 64.44 4.00 -17.26
C ASP A 228 65.24 4.09 -18.58
N ASP A 229 64.82 4.94 -19.52
CA ASP A 229 65.46 5.11 -20.84
C ASP A 229 66.67 6.08 -20.82
N THR A 230 67.03 6.64 -19.67
CA THR A 230 68.13 7.61 -19.53
C THR A 230 69.31 7.09 -18.71
N LYS A 231 69.66 5.81 -18.82
CA LYS A 231 70.87 5.25 -18.20
C LYS A 231 71.75 4.48 -19.16
#